data_AF-A0AAW0NME0-F1
#
_entry.id   AF-A0AAW0NME0-F1
#
_cell.length_a   1.000
_cell.length_b   1.000
_cell.length_c   1.000
_cell.angle_alpha   90.00
_cell.angle_beta   90.00
_cell.angle_gamma   90.00
#
_symmetry.space_group_name_H-M   'P 1'
#
loop_
_entity.id
_entity.type
_entity.pdbx_description
1 polymer ?
#
loop_
_entity_poly.entity_id
_entity_poly.type
_entity_poly.pdbx_seq_one_letter_code
_entity_poly.pdbx_strand_id
1 'polypeptide(L)'
;MQGVGMKLTDVGIATCKKGYKGFKGNCATSFIDQFKALHQCNKYCEILGLTSLQPKPKKSAPAPKSKVPPGATPKKKLFEPLLKGKS
;
A
#
# COMPACT_ATOMS: atom_id res chain seq x y z
N MET A 1 -14.71 -5.88 -12.31
CA MET A 1 -15.91 -6.67 -11.94
C MET A 1 -17.09 -5.71 -11.92
N GLN A 2 -17.94 -5.83 -12.94
CA GLN A 2 -19.17 -5.06 -13.07
C GLN A 2 -20.35 -6.03 -13.15
N GLY A 3 -21.59 -5.56 -13.04
CA GLY A 3 -22.77 -6.43 -13.12
C GLY A 3 -24.00 -5.89 -12.42
N VAL A 4 -25.12 -6.60 -12.57
CA VAL A 4 -26.40 -6.31 -11.88
C VAL A 4 -26.83 -7.55 -11.11
N GLY A 5 -27.11 -7.36 -9.81
CA GLY A 5 -27.43 -8.47 -8.92
C GLY A 5 -26.30 -9.50 -8.85
N MET A 6 -26.64 -10.76 -9.14
CA MET A 6 -25.68 -11.88 -9.11
C MET A 6 -24.94 -12.11 -10.44
N LYS A 7 -25.27 -11.36 -11.51
CA LYS A 7 -24.70 -11.58 -12.84
C LYS A 7 -23.48 -10.67 -13.05
N LEU A 8 -22.30 -11.27 -13.09
CA LEU A 8 -21.02 -10.56 -13.26
C LEU A 8 -20.63 -10.46 -14.74
N THR A 9 -20.09 -9.30 -15.10
CA THR A 9 -19.50 -8.97 -16.40
C THR A 9 -18.12 -8.34 -16.21
N ASP A 10 -17.38 -8.19 -17.31
CA ASP A 10 -16.03 -7.60 -17.32
C ASP A 10 -15.10 -8.27 -16.29
N VAL A 11 -14.99 -9.60 -16.39
CA VAL A 11 -14.18 -10.41 -15.51
C VAL A 11 -12.77 -10.54 -16.08
N GLY A 12 -11.81 -9.91 -15.40
CA GLY A 12 -10.40 -10.06 -15.70
C GLY A 12 -9.83 -11.34 -15.08
N ILE A 13 -9.16 -12.17 -15.88
CA ILE A 13 -8.46 -13.36 -15.37
C ILE A 13 -6.96 -13.13 -15.44
N ALA A 14 -6.26 -13.33 -14.32
CA ALA A 14 -4.81 -13.27 -14.22
C ALA A 14 -4.28 -14.57 -13.59
N THR A 15 -3.16 -15.08 -14.09
CA THR A 15 -2.57 -16.35 -13.60
C THR A 15 -1.16 -16.11 -13.05
N CYS A 16 -0.85 -16.59 -11.84
CA CYS A 16 0.49 -16.46 -11.24
C CYS A 16 1.59 -17.18 -12.03
N LYS A 17 1.24 -18.29 -12.69
CA LYS A 17 2.15 -19.08 -13.53
C LYS A 17 1.76 -18.93 -14.99
N LYS A 18 2.74 -19.11 -15.88
CA LYS A 18 2.53 -19.07 -17.33
C LYS A 18 1.72 -20.30 -17.76
N GLY A 19 0.40 -20.14 -17.82
CA GLY A 19 -0.54 -21.09 -18.40
C GLY A 19 -1.08 -22.14 -17.42
N TYR A 20 -2.37 -22.09 -17.14
CA TYR A 20 -3.14 -23.25 -16.68
C TYR A 20 -3.79 -23.88 -17.92
N LYS A 21 -3.37 -25.08 -18.34
CA LYS A 21 -3.90 -25.76 -19.55
C LYS A 21 -4.00 -24.87 -20.80
N GLY A 22 -3.01 -24.01 -21.06
CA GLY A 22 -3.03 -23.09 -22.21
C GLY A 22 -3.94 -21.86 -22.04
N PHE A 23 -4.63 -21.71 -20.90
CA PHE A 23 -5.37 -20.50 -20.57
C PHE A 23 -4.39 -19.37 -20.23
N LYS A 24 -4.25 -18.43 -21.17
CA LYS A 24 -3.56 -17.16 -20.98
C LYS A 24 -4.62 -16.13 -20.60
N GLY A 25 -4.66 -15.77 -19.31
CA GLY A 25 -5.59 -14.76 -18.81
C GLY A 25 -5.45 -13.43 -19.55
N ASN A 26 -6.58 -12.71 -19.65
CA ASN A 26 -6.62 -11.39 -20.31
C ASN A 26 -5.88 -10.30 -19.52
N CYS A 27 -5.74 -10.47 -18.21
CA CYS A 27 -5.10 -9.48 -17.34
C CYS A 27 -3.63 -9.81 -17.08
N ALA A 28 -2.83 -8.75 -16.93
CA ALA A 28 -1.41 -8.88 -16.58
C ALA A 28 -1.23 -9.53 -15.21
N THR A 29 -0.13 -10.27 -15.04
CA THR A 29 0.22 -10.92 -13.77
C THR A 29 0.44 -9.91 -12.64
N SER A 30 0.82 -8.67 -12.97
CA SER A 30 0.97 -7.55 -12.03
C SER A 30 -0.31 -7.21 -11.28
N PHE A 31 -1.49 -7.48 -11.86
CA PHE A 31 -2.77 -7.27 -11.16
C PHE A 31 -2.92 -8.17 -9.94
N ILE A 32 -2.29 -9.35 -9.94
CA ILE A 32 -2.31 -10.25 -8.79
C ILE A 32 -1.54 -9.63 -7.62
N ASP A 33 -0.43 -8.95 -7.91
CA ASP A 33 0.38 -8.28 -6.89
C ASP A 33 -0.35 -7.05 -6.32
N GLN A 34 -0.93 -6.21 -7.20
CA GLN A 34 -1.80 -5.11 -6.77
C GLN A 34 -2.99 -5.59 -5.95
N PHE A 35 -3.63 -6.68 -6.35
CA PHE A 35 -4.74 -7.25 -5.60
C PHE A 35 -4.28 -7.66 -4.19
N LYS A 36 -3.13 -8.32 -4.04
CA LYS A 36 -2.60 -8.66 -2.72
C LYS A 36 -2.29 -7.43 -1.85
N ALA A 37 -1.80 -6.35 -2.46
CA ALA A 37 -1.49 -5.13 -1.74
C ALA A 37 -2.73 -4.32 -1.31
N LEU A 38 -3.78 -4.32 -2.15
CA LEU A 38 -4.98 -3.50 -1.96
C LEU A 38 -6.13 -4.26 -1.29
N HIS A 39 -6.19 -5.58 -1.43
CA HIS A 39 -7.27 -6.39 -0.89
C HIS A 39 -7.18 -6.45 0.63
N GLN A 40 -8.23 -5.98 1.29
CA GLN A 40 -8.44 -6.15 2.71
C GLN A 40 -9.45 -7.27 2.90
N CYS A 41 -9.03 -8.37 3.52
CA CYS A 41 -9.92 -9.47 3.83
C CYS A 41 -11.11 -8.97 4.67
N ASN A 42 -12.28 -9.51 4.38
CA ASN A 42 -13.52 -9.17 5.06
C ASN A 42 -14.11 -10.39 5.78
N LYS A 43 -15.24 -10.21 6.47
CA LYS A 43 -15.95 -11.29 7.16
C LYS A 43 -16.27 -12.49 6.25
N TYR A 44 -16.54 -12.25 4.97
CA TYR A 44 -16.80 -13.33 4.02
C TYR A 44 -15.54 -14.14 3.71
N CYS A 45 -14.37 -13.51 3.61
CA CYS A 45 -13.10 -14.22 3.47
C CYS A 45 -12.81 -15.14 4.66
N GLU A 46 -13.16 -14.70 5.87
CA GLU A 46 -13.02 -15.49 7.11
C GLU A 46 -13.98 -16.68 7.15
N ILE A 47 -15.25 -16.47 6.82
CA ILE A 47 -16.25 -17.54 6.75
C ILE A 47 -15.88 -18.58 5.68
N LEU A 48 -15.27 -18.14 4.57
CA LEU A 48 -14.75 -19.02 3.52
C LEU A 48 -13.42 -19.71 3.88
N GLY A 49 -12.85 -19.43 5.06
CA GLY A 49 -11.59 -20.04 5.52
C GLY A 49 -10.37 -19.65 4.68
N LEU A 50 -10.38 -18.48 4.05
CA LEU A 50 -9.29 -18.03 3.17
C LEU A 50 -8.13 -17.44 3.99
N THR A 51 -6.90 -17.77 3.60
CA THR A 51 -5.70 -17.18 4.19
C THR A 51 -5.59 -15.70 3.84
N SER A 52 -5.36 -14.85 4.84
CA SER A 52 -5.13 -13.42 4.62
C SER A 52 -3.93 -13.16 3.73
N LEU A 53 -4.14 -12.41 2.64
CA LEU A 53 -3.14 -12.10 1.63
C LEU A 53 -2.25 -10.92 2.01
N GLN A 54 -2.45 -10.31 3.18
CA GLN A 54 -1.76 -9.10 3.58
C GLN A 54 -0.24 -9.26 3.40
N PRO A 55 0.40 -8.43 2.55
CA PRO A 55 1.84 -8.40 2.50
C PRO A 55 2.30 -8.01 3.89
N LYS A 56 3.07 -8.88 4.55
CA LYS A 56 3.67 -8.59 5.86
C LYS A 56 4.20 -7.17 5.82
N PRO A 57 3.77 -6.25 6.70
CA PRO A 57 4.32 -4.92 6.73
C PRO A 57 5.83 -5.11 6.82
N LYS A 58 6.56 -4.63 5.80
CA LYS A 58 8.00 -4.47 5.91
C LYS A 58 8.13 -3.59 7.14
N LYS A 59 8.60 -4.17 8.25
CA LYS A 59 8.96 -3.39 9.44
C LYS A 59 9.82 -2.26 8.90
N SER A 60 9.30 -1.04 8.94
CA SER A 60 10.07 0.15 8.68
C SER A 60 11.31 -0.02 9.54
N ALA A 61 12.48 -0.17 8.90
CA ALA A 61 13.72 -0.16 9.67
C ALA A 61 13.64 1.08 10.57
N PRO A 62 13.93 0.97 11.87
CA PRO A 62 13.86 2.10 12.76
C PRO A 62 14.66 3.24 12.13
N ALA A 63 14.02 4.41 12.02
CA ALA A 63 14.63 5.61 11.49
C ALA A 63 16.05 5.75 12.05
N PRO A 64 17.06 6.10 11.23
CA PRO A 64 18.42 6.26 11.70
C PRO A 64 18.42 7.22 12.89
N LYS A 65 18.83 6.69 14.05
CA LYS A 65 18.94 7.41 15.31
C LYS A 65 19.71 8.71 15.05
N SER A 66 19.09 9.82 15.41
CA SER A 66 19.71 11.14 15.50
C SER A 66 21.04 11.04 16.23
N LYS A 67 22.15 11.09 15.50
CA LYS A 67 23.46 11.38 16.10
C LYS A 67 23.54 12.89 16.27
N VAL A 68 23.08 13.37 17.41
CA VAL A 68 23.47 14.68 17.93
C VAL A 68 24.95 14.57 18.32
N PRO A 69 25.89 15.29 17.69
CA PRO A 69 27.24 15.40 18.22
C PRO A 69 27.23 16.32 19.46
N PRO A 70 27.93 15.94 20.54
CA PRO A 70 27.99 16.74 21.76
C PRO A 70 28.98 17.91 21.60
N GLY A 71 28.49 19.13 21.77
CA GLY A 71 29.29 20.28 22.19
C GLY A 71 29.88 21.17 21.09
N ALA A 72 29.25 22.32 20.85
CA ALA A 72 29.93 23.59 20.57
C ALA A 72 28.92 24.77 20.63
N THR A 73 28.90 25.46 21.78
CA THR A 73 28.60 26.90 22.02
C THR A 73 27.45 27.64 21.31
N PRO A 74 26.58 28.36 22.06
CA PRO A 74 25.56 29.24 21.50
C PRO A 74 26.14 30.63 21.15
N LYS A 75 26.05 31.07 19.89
CA LYS A 75 26.33 32.47 19.51
C LYS A 75 25.25 33.03 18.57
N LYS A 76 24.40 33.86 19.19
CA LYS A 76 23.50 34.90 18.65
C LYS A 76 23.78 35.36 17.21
N LYS A 77 22.74 35.47 16.39
CA LYS A 77 22.20 36.72 15.75
C LYS A 77 20.74 36.43 15.35
N LEU A 78 19.74 36.81 16.15
CA LEU A 78 18.92 38.03 15.98
C LEU A 78 18.61 38.34 14.51
N PHE A 79 17.34 38.20 14.10
CA PHE A 79 16.50 39.21 13.44
C PHE A 79 15.15 38.56 13.06
N GLU A 80 14.18 38.60 13.99
CA GLU A 80 12.79 38.91 13.64
C GLU A 80 12.66 40.45 13.67
N PRO A 81 11.65 41.12 13.06
CA PRO A 81 10.25 40.69 12.93
C PRO A 81 9.71 40.99 11.50
N LEU A 82 8.46 40.78 11.09
CA LEU A 82 7.28 41.51 11.57
C LEU A 82 6.11 41.29 10.57
N LEU A 83 5.00 40.70 11.06
CA LEU A 83 3.59 40.97 10.69
C LEU A 83 3.15 40.70 9.22
N LYS A 84 1.89 40.41 8.88
CA LYS A 84 0.59 40.53 9.55
C LYS A 84 -0.37 39.62 8.78
N GLY A 85 -1.16 38.81 9.50
CA GLY A 85 -2.45 38.37 9.00
C GLY A 85 -3.48 39.51 9.03
N LYS A 86 -4.39 39.48 8.06
CA LYS A 86 -5.62 40.28 7.87
C LYS A 86 -6.24 39.68 6.60
N SER A 87 -7.49 39.32 6.47
CA SER A 87 -8.69 39.28 7.31
C SER A 87 -9.70 38.43 6.53
#